data_AF-A0A370DAN7-F1
#
_entry.id   AF-A0A370DAN7-F1
#
_cell.length_a   1.000
_cell.length_b   1.000
_cell.length_c   1.000
_cell.angle_alpha   90.00
_cell.angle_beta   90.00
_cell.angle_gamma   90.00
#
_symmetry.space_group_name_H-M   'P 1'
#
loop_
_entity.id
_entity.type
_entity.pdbx_description
1 polymer ?
#
loop_
_entity_poly.entity_id
_entity_poly.type
_entity_poly.pdbx_seq_one_letter_code
_entity_poly.pdbx_strand_id
1 'polypeptide(L)'
;MMKKKEKKKLKKKDKVRVLDAAENQDGVRDLKQRIKRLESELKHCKNTIEALRHQVKDKKTEKNKKRKPGNSAVKSLRAQQSTTVAVAQRNAWKRHRYLRDRYDFYLDNSHGKPDARDLADKDLRQEYGEDAGFSKQELEHILS
;
A
#
# COMPACT_ATOMS: atom_id res chain seq x y z
N MET A 1 14.36 -59.54 -16.26
CA MET A 1 14.16 -59.05 -14.87
C MET A 1 15.36 -58.22 -14.43
N MET A 2 15.25 -56.88 -14.36
CA MET A 2 16.36 -56.04 -13.89
C MET A 2 16.65 -56.30 -12.40
N LYS A 3 17.92 -56.57 -12.08
CA LYS A 3 18.38 -56.95 -10.74
C LYS A 3 18.10 -55.81 -9.75
N LYS A 4 17.58 -56.15 -8.56
CA LYS A 4 17.14 -55.23 -7.48
C LYS A 4 18.17 -54.16 -7.10
N LYS A 5 19.47 -54.40 -7.36
CA LYS A 5 20.58 -53.46 -7.14
C LYS A 5 20.65 -52.32 -8.18
N GLU A 6 20.29 -52.56 -9.44
CA GLU A 6 20.31 -51.54 -10.50
C GLU A 6 19.15 -50.54 -10.36
N LYS A 7 17.95 -51.03 -10.02
CA LYS A 7 16.79 -50.16 -9.71
C LYS A 7 17.07 -49.22 -8.53
N LYS A 8 17.84 -49.64 -7.53
CA LYS A 8 18.26 -48.77 -6.40
C LYS A 8 19.29 -47.72 -6.82
N LYS A 9 20.21 -48.04 -7.75
CA LYS A 9 21.20 -47.08 -8.27
C LYS A 9 20.55 -46.01 -9.14
N LEU A 10 19.59 -46.37 -10.00
CA LEU A 10 18.80 -45.42 -10.78
C LEU A 10 18.00 -44.46 -9.87
N LYS A 11 17.24 -44.98 -8.90
CA LYS A 11 16.49 -44.15 -7.95
C LYS A 11 17.36 -43.16 -7.15
N LYS A 12 18.61 -43.51 -6.85
CA LYS A 12 19.56 -42.59 -6.19
C LYS A 12 20.05 -41.50 -7.15
N LYS A 13 20.37 -41.84 -8.40
CA LYS A 13 20.78 -40.84 -9.42
C LYS A 13 19.66 -39.85 -9.73
N ASP A 14 18.41 -40.32 -9.81
CA ASP A 14 17.27 -39.45 -10.05
C ASP A 14 17.01 -38.50 -8.87
N LYS A 15 17.16 -38.97 -7.62
CA LYS A 15 17.07 -38.11 -6.43
C LYS A 15 18.13 -37.02 -6.38
N VAL A 16 19.38 -37.33 -6.77
CA VAL A 16 20.46 -36.33 -6.79
C VAL A 16 20.18 -35.24 -7.84
N ARG A 17 19.73 -35.63 -9.04
CA ARG A 17 19.37 -34.67 -10.09
C ARG A 17 18.22 -33.74 -9.71
N VAL A 18 17.24 -34.23 -8.95
CA VAL A 18 16.12 -33.41 -8.46
C VAL A 18 16.57 -32.41 -7.39
N LEU A 19 17.53 -32.78 -6.53
CA LEU A 19 18.10 -31.87 -5.53
C LEU A 19 18.94 -30.76 -6.17
N ASP A 20 19.79 -31.11 -7.14
CA ASP A 20 20.58 -30.11 -7.88
C ASP A 20 19.66 -29.14 -8.65
N ALA A 21 18.57 -29.63 -9.25
CA ALA A 21 17.60 -28.78 -9.94
C ALA A 21 16.83 -27.86 -8.97
N ALA A 22 16.52 -28.33 -7.77
CA ALA A 22 15.85 -27.53 -6.74
C ALA A 22 16.75 -26.42 -6.18
N GLU A 23 18.01 -26.72 -5.84
CA GLU A 23 18.99 -25.72 -5.39
C GLU A 23 19.22 -24.63 -6.45
N ASN A 24 19.33 -25.01 -7.72
CA ASN A 24 19.48 -24.04 -8.81
C ASN A 24 18.24 -23.17 -9.02
N GLN A 25 17.02 -23.71 -8.80
CA GLN A 25 15.80 -22.90 -8.89
C GLN A 25 15.64 -21.91 -7.73
N ASP A 26 16.10 -22.27 -6.54
CA ASP A 26 16.07 -21.38 -5.38
C ASP A 26 17.10 -20.26 -5.53
N GLY A 27 18.32 -20.57 -5.99
CA GLY A 27 19.32 -19.56 -6.36
C GLY A 27 18.85 -18.61 -7.46
N VAL A 28 18.15 -19.11 -8.49
CA VAL A 28 17.56 -18.27 -9.54
C VAL A 28 16.44 -17.38 -9.00
N ARG A 29 15.62 -17.87 -8.05
CA ARG A 29 14.58 -17.08 -7.40
C ARG A 29 15.19 -15.94 -6.58
N ASP A 30 16.25 -16.21 -5.82
CA ASP A 30 16.95 -15.21 -5.02
C ASP A 30 17.64 -14.15 -5.88
N LEU A 31 18.29 -14.56 -6.97
CA LEU A 31 18.87 -13.62 -7.94
C LEU A 31 17.79 -12.75 -8.60
N LYS A 32 16.63 -13.31 -8.97
CA LYS A 32 15.50 -12.53 -9.50
C LYS A 32 14.97 -11.52 -8.49
N GLN A 33 14.86 -11.88 -7.22
CA GLN A 33 14.46 -10.93 -6.18
C GLN A 33 15.49 -9.80 -6.01
N ARG A 34 16.78 -10.14 -6.05
CA ARG A 34 17.87 -9.16 -5.93
C ARG A 34 17.92 -8.20 -7.12
N ILE A 35 17.69 -8.69 -8.34
CA ILE A 35 17.54 -7.85 -9.54
C ILE A 35 16.38 -6.87 -9.38
N LYS A 36 15.20 -7.34 -8.95
CA LYS A 36 14.04 -6.46 -8.71
C LYS A 36 14.32 -5.37 -7.66
N ARG A 37 15.05 -5.71 -6.59
CA ARG A 37 15.46 -4.72 -5.57
C ARG A 37 16.39 -3.68 -6.19
N LEU A 38 17.44 -4.11 -6.90
CA LEU A 38 18.38 -3.20 -7.57
C LEU A 38 17.70 -2.32 -8.62
N GLU A 39 16.72 -2.83 -9.37
CA GLU A 39 15.91 -2.03 -10.30
C GLU A 39 15.10 -0.95 -9.58
N SER A 40 14.50 -1.29 -8.44
CA SER A 40 13.75 -0.33 -7.62
C SER A 40 14.67 0.75 -7.02
N GLU A 41 15.89 0.39 -6.60
CA GLU A 41 16.90 1.30 -6.11
C GLU A 41 17.41 2.23 -7.23
N LEU A 42 17.68 1.69 -8.42
CA LEU A 42 18.05 2.50 -9.59
C LEU A 42 16.96 3.50 -9.97
N LYS A 43 15.69 3.07 -9.93
CA LYS A 43 14.56 3.97 -10.18
C LYS A 43 14.49 5.06 -9.11
N HIS A 44 14.68 4.71 -7.85
CA HIS A 44 14.73 5.68 -6.75
C HIS A 44 15.87 6.68 -6.94
N CYS A 45 17.08 6.22 -7.23
CA CYS A 45 18.24 7.08 -7.51
C CYS A 45 18.01 8.02 -8.69
N LYS A 46 17.41 7.53 -9.80
CA LYS A 46 17.07 8.38 -10.96
C LYS A 46 16.10 9.49 -10.57
N ASN A 47 15.03 9.16 -9.85
CA ASN A 47 14.06 10.15 -9.39
C ASN A 47 14.70 11.19 -8.46
N THR A 48 15.60 10.75 -7.57
CA THR A 48 16.33 11.66 -6.67
C THR A 48 17.27 12.58 -7.45
N ILE A 49 17.97 12.07 -8.47
CA ILE A 49 18.83 12.89 -9.34
C ILE A 49 18.00 13.92 -10.10
N GLU A 50 16.85 13.52 -10.66
CA GLU A 50 15.95 14.46 -11.34
C GLU A 50 15.43 15.53 -10.39
N ALA A 51 14.98 15.16 -9.19
CA ALA A 51 14.54 16.11 -8.17
C ALA A 51 15.66 17.11 -7.80
N LEU A 52 16.90 16.64 -7.62
CA LEU A 52 18.06 17.50 -7.36
C LEU A 52 18.38 18.41 -8.55
N ARG A 53 18.28 17.91 -9.79
CA ARG A 53 18.44 18.73 -11.01
C ARG A 53 17.40 19.85 -11.08
N HIS A 54 16.14 19.55 -10.78
CA HIS A 54 15.08 20.55 -10.68
C HIS A 54 15.37 21.58 -9.59
N GLN A 55 15.75 21.15 -8.39
CA GLN A 55 16.11 22.06 -7.29
C GLN A 55 17.30 22.98 -7.64
N VAL A 56 18.33 22.47 -8.33
CA VAL A 56 19.48 23.29 -8.76
C VAL A 56 19.05 24.29 -9.84
N LYS A 57 18.20 23.88 -10.78
CA LYS A 57 17.65 24.77 -11.81
C LYS A 57 16.80 25.88 -11.17
N ASP A 58 15.94 25.53 -10.23
CA ASP A 58 15.05 26.47 -9.55
C ASP A 58 15.84 27.47 -8.68
N LYS A 59 16.84 26.98 -7.92
CA LYS A 59 17.76 27.85 -7.14
C LYS A 59 18.56 28.81 -8.03
N LYS A 60 18.95 28.41 -9.24
CA LYS A 60 19.58 29.32 -10.22
C LYS A 60 18.60 30.39 -10.71
N THR A 61 17.34 30.04 -10.95
CA THR A 61 16.31 31.02 -11.34
C THR A 61 15.87 31.94 -10.20
N GLU A 62 15.91 31.49 -8.95
CA GLU A 62 15.58 32.30 -7.78
C GLU A 62 16.63 33.38 -7.49
N LYS A 63 17.92 33.12 -7.74
CA LYS A 63 18.99 34.12 -7.61
C LYS A 63 18.80 35.33 -8.55
N ASN A 64 18.04 35.19 -9.64
CA ASN A 64 17.75 36.26 -10.59
C ASN A 64 16.43 37.01 -10.33
N LYS A 65 15.61 36.58 -9.36
CA LYS A 65 14.34 37.26 -9.03
C LYS A 65 14.44 37.88 -7.64
N LYS A 66 14.56 39.22 -7.57
CA LYS A 66 14.33 39.99 -6.33
C LYS A 66 12.96 39.61 -5.76
N ARG A 67 12.94 38.82 -4.69
CA ARG A 67 11.71 38.40 -4.00
C ARG A 67 11.16 39.59 -3.22
N LYS A 68 9.96 40.08 -3.58
CA LYS A 68 9.19 40.98 -2.72
C LYS A 68 8.74 40.19 -1.47
N PRO A 69 9.17 40.55 -0.25
CA PRO A 69 8.71 39.90 0.96
C PRO A 69 7.37 40.52 1.34
N GLY A 70 6.33 39.71 1.52
CA GLY A 70 5.07 40.25 2.02
C GLY A 70 3.88 39.31 2.03
N ASN A 71 3.89 38.24 1.22
CA ASN A 71 2.70 37.38 1.12
C ASN A 71 2.98 35.88 0.99
N SER A 72 4.23 35.47 1.21
CA SER A 72 4.67 34.08 0.99
C SER A 72 4.34 33.15 2.15
N ALA A 73 4.47 33.61 3.40
CA ALA A 73 4.22 32.79 4.58
C ALA A 73 2.73 32.44 4.73
N VAL A 74 1.84 33.43 4.56
CA VAL A 74 0.38 33.23 4.63
C VAL A 74 -0.12 32.29 3.53
N LYS A 75 0.43 32.40 2.31
CA LYS A 75 0.12 31.46 1.22
C LYS A 75 0.61 30.05 1.50
N SER A 76 1.78 29.89 2.12
CA SER A 76 2.30 28.57 2.53
C SER A 76 1.43 27.93 3.62
N LEU A 77 1.02 28.69 4.63
CA LEU A 77 0.10 28.21 5.68
C LEU A 77 -1.25 27.78 5.10
N ARG A 78 -1.83 28.57 4.20
CA ARG A 78 -3.07 28.22 3.51
C ARG A 78 -2.93 26.97 2.65
N ALA A 79 -1.79 26.82 1.95
CA ALA A 79 -1.51 25.63 1.16
C ALA A 79 -1.39 24.39 2.06
N GLN A 80 -0.69 24.49 3.20
CA GLN A 80 -0.58 23.39 4.17
C GLN A 80 -1.94 23.02 4.76
N GLN A 81 -2.77 23.99 5.15
CA GLN A 81 -4.14 23.74 5.60
C GLN A 81 -5.00 23.09 4.50
N SER A 82 -4.86 23.53 3.24
CA SER A 82 -5.61 22.91 2.14
C SER A 82 -5.20 21.46 1.91
N THR A 83 -3.91 21.12 2.08
CA THR A 83 -3.44 19.74 1.99
C THR A 83 -3.92 18.88 3.16
N THR A 84 -3.97 19.40 4.39
CA THR A 84 -4.48 18.64 5.53
C THR A 84 -5.98 18.41 5.41
N VAL A 85 -6.74 19.41 4.95
CA VAL A 85 -8.18 19.28 4.66
C VAL A 85 -8.42 18.25 3.56
N ALA A 86 -7.65 18.29 2.47
CA ALA A 86 -7.78 17.32 1.38
C ALA A 86 -7.45 15.88 1.82
N VAL A 87 -6.44 15.70 2.69
CA VAL A 87 -6.11 14.39 3.28
C VAL A 87 -7.21 13.93 4.23
N ALA A 88 -7.73 14.81 5.08
CA ALA A 88 -8.83 14.50 5.98
C ALA A 88 -10.09 14.09 5.21
N GLN A 89 -10.46 14.82 4.15
CA GLN A 89 -11.58 14.47 3.27
C GLN A 89 -11.38 13.11 2.61
N ARG A 90 -10.18 12.86 2.06
CA ARG A 90 -9.86 11.56 1.45
C ARG A 90 -9.98 10.42 2.46
N ASN A 91 -9.49 10.62 3.68
CA ASN A 91 -9.57 9.62 4.74
C ASN A 91 -11.01 9.41 5.20
N ALA A 92 -11.81 10.48 5.31
CA ALA A 92 -13.23 10.39 5.62
C ALA A 92 -13.99 9.58 4.55
N TRP A 93 -13.72 9.80 3.26
CA TRP A 93 -14.32 9.02 2.18
C TRP A 93 -13.92 7.55 2.20
N LYS A 94 -12.66 7.24 2.53
CA LYS A 94 -12.22 5.85 2.69
C LYS A 94 -13.00 5.14 3.80
N ARG A 95 -13.15 5.80 4.96
CA ARG A 95 -13.93 5.29 6.09
C ARG A 95 -15.40 5.06 5.71
N HIS A 96 -16.02 6.03 5.03
CA HIS A 96 -17.41 5.89 4.57
C HIS A 96 -17.58 4.74 3.57
N ARG A 97 -16.65 4.60 2.61
CA ARG A 97 -16.68 3.49 1.66
C ARG A 97 -16.54 2.15 2.37
N TYR A 98 -15.55 2.02 3.25
CA TYR A 98 -15.35 0.81 4.04
C TYR A 98 -16.58 0.45 4.87
N LEU A 99 -17.17 1.44 5.56
CA LEU A 99 -18.38 1.26 6.34
C LEU A 99 -19.54 0.72 5.48
N ARG A 100 -19.73 1.27 4.28
CA ARG A 100 -20.77 0.80 3.34
C ARG A 100 -20.50 -0.62 2.85
N ASP A 101 -19.27 -0.90 2.43
CA ASP A 101 -18.87 -2.23 1.96
C ASP A 101 -19.10 -3.31 3.05
N ARG A 102 -18.80 -2.99 4.32
CA ARG A 102 -19.06 -3.90 5.46
C ARG A 102 -20.55 -4.02 5.77
N TYR A 103 -21.29 -2.92 5.71
CA TYR A 103 -22.74 -2.94 5.92
C TYR A 103 -23.45 -3.83 4.88
N ASP A 104 -23.12 -3.67 3.60
CA ASP A 104 -23.67 -4.49 2.52
C ASP A 104 -23.30 -5.97 2.72
N PHE A 105 -22.07 -6.27 3.12
CA PHE A 105 -21.65 -7.63 3.48
C PHE A 105 -22.50 -8.25 4.60
N TYR A 106 -22.85 -7.50 5.64
CA TYR A 106 -23.69 -8.03 6.72
C TYR A 106 -25.16 -8.18 6.30
N LEU A 107 -25.67 -7.30 5.44
CA LEU A 107 -27.00 -7.46 4.86
C LEU A 107 -27.10 -8.72 4.00
N ASP A 108 -26.09 -8.98 3.17
CA ASP A 108 -26.02 -10.19 2.34
C ASP A 108 -25.98 -11.47 3.19
N ASN A 109 -25.39 -11.40 4.38
CA ASN A 109 -25.34 -12.48 5.36
C ASN A 109 -26.62 -12.58 6.23
N SER A 110 -27.74 -12.00 5.79
CA SER A 110 -29.05 -12.04 6.47
C SER A 110 -29.08 -11.39 7.85
N HIS A 111 -28.16 -10.48 8.16
CA HIS A 111 -28.29 -9.65 9.35
C HIS A 111 -29.37 -8.57 9.15
N GLY A 112 -30.11 -8.27 10.23
CA GLY A 112 -31.02 -7.14 10.21
C GLY A 112 -30.28 -5.82 10.00
N LYS A 113 -30.93 -4.85 9.35
CA LYS A 113 -30.38 -3.50 9.15
C LYS A 113 -29.74 -2.88 10.42
N PRO A 114 -30.36 -2.93 11.62
CA PRO A 114 -29.73 -2.36 12.82
C PRO A 114 -28.45 -3.11 13.22
N ASP A 115 -28.49 -4.45 13.20
CA ASP A 115 -27.33 -5.28 13.58
C ASP A 115 -26.18 -5.12 12.58
N ALA A 116 -26.49 -5.03 11.28
CA ALA A 116 -25.52 -4.81 10.22
C ALA A 116 -24.80 -3.46 10.38
N ARG A 117 -25.48 -2.41 10.84
CA ARG A 117 -24.87 -1.10 11.14
C ARG A 117 -23.90 -1.20 12.31
N ASP A 118 -24.34 -1.82 13.41
CA ASP A 118 -23.52 -1.97 14.62
C ASP A 118 -22.27 -2.84 14.34
N LEU A 119 -22.39 -3.88 13.50
CA LEU A 119 -21.26 -4.72 13.09
C LEU A 119 -20.31 -3.98 12.14
N ALA A 120 -20.84 -3.23 11.17
CA ALA A 120 -20.02 -2.43 10.26
C ALA A 120 -19.24 -1.32 11.00
N ASP A 121 -19.83 -0.70 12.03
CA ASP A 121 -19.14 0.29 12.87
C ASP A 121 -18.04 -0.35 13.72
N LYS A 122 -18.27 -1.54 14.27
CA LYS A 122 -17.23 -2.30 14.99
C LYS A 122 -16.03 -2.59 14.09
N ASP A 123 -16.28 -3.03 12.86
CA ASP A 123 -15.20 -3.29 11.91
C ASP A 123 -14.48 -2.00 11.51
N LEU A 124 -15.20 -0.89 11.40
CA LEU A 124 -14.62 0.43 11.11
C LEU A 124 -13.67 0.88 12.23
N ARG A 125 -14.09 0.71 13.49
CA ARG A 125 -13.27 1.00 14.68
C ARG A 125 -12.04 0.10 14.76
N GLN A 126 -12.19 -1.17 14.39
CA GLN A 126 -11.07 -2.11 14.37
C GLN A 126 -10.01 -1.75 13.32
N GLU A 127 -10.42 -1.30 12.13
CA GLU A 127 -9.51 -0.99 11.02
C GLU A 127 -8.91 0.43 11.11
N TYR A 128 -9.70 1.42 11.52
CA TYR A 128 -9.31 2.84 11.49
C TYR A 128 -9.10 3.48 12.88
N GLY A 129 -9.31 2.71 13.95
CA GLY A 129 -9.23 3.15 15.35
C GLY A 129 -10.57 3.60 15.94
N GLU A 130 -10.66 3.65 17.26
CA GLU A 130 -11.89 4.00 18.00
C GLU A 130 -12.45 5.38 17.64
N ASP A 131 -11.58 6.33 17.29
CA ASP A 131 -11.95 7.69 16.90
C ASP A 131 -12.64 7.77 15.51
N ALA A 132 -12.66 6.66 14.76
CA ALA A 132 -13.29 6.60 13.44
C ALA A 132 -14.75 6.13 13.48
N GLY A 133 -15.24 5.66 14.62
CA GLY A 133 -16.61 5.17 14.78
C GLY A 133 -17.64 6.29 14.73
N PHE A 134 -18.87 5.94 14.34
CA PHE A 134 -20.00 6.85 14.27
C PHE A 134 -21.01 6.57 15.38
N SER A 135 -21.83 7.56 15.71
CA SER A 135 -22.99 7.35 16.58
C SER A 135 -24.09 6.57 15.84
N LYS A 136 -25.01 5.94 16.59
CA LYS A 136 -26.12 5.19 15.99
C LYS A 136 -26.98 6.03 15.04
N GLN A 137 -27.24 7.28 15.41
CA GLN A 137 -28.02 8.21 14.58
C GLN A 137 -27.29 8.56 13.27
N GLU A 138 -25.97 8.73 13.33
CA GLU A 138 -25.16 8.98 12.14
C GLU A 138 -25.10 7.75 11.24
N LEU A 139 -24.97 6.55 11.81
CA LEU A 139 -25.00 5.30 11.03
C LEU A 139 -26.33 5.12 10.31
N GLU A 140 -27.45 5.44 10.95
CA GLU A 140 -28.77 5.43 10.29
C GLU A 140 -28.83 6.42 9.13
N HIS A 141 -28.28 7.62 9.30
CA HIS A 141 -28.28 8.64 8.25
C HIS A 141 -27.34 8.29 7.08
N ILE A 142 -26.19 7.66 7.37
CA ILE A 142 -25.19 7.29 6.36
C ILE A 142 -25.59 6.00 5.60
N LEU A 143 -26.20 5.04 6.31
CA LEU A 143 -26.51 3.69 5.82
C LEU A 143 -28.04 3.42 5.77
N SER A 144 -28.83 4.46 5.47
CA SER A 144 -30.29 4.32 5.27
C SER A 144 -30.62 3.48 4.05
#